data_AF-A0A5S9PZQ7-F1
#
_entry.id   AF-A0A5S9PZQ7-F1
#
_cell.length_a   1.000
_cell.length_b   1.000
_cell.length_c   1.000
_cell.angle_alpha   90.00
_cell.angle_beta   90.00
_cell.angle_gamma   90.00
#
_symmetry.space_group_name_H-M   'P 1'
#
loop_
_entity.id
_entity.type
_entity.pdbx_description
1 polymer ?
#
loop_
_entity_poly.entity_id
_entity_poly.type
_entity_poly.pdbx_seq_one_letter_code
_entity_poly.pdbx_strand_id
1 'polypeptide(L)'
;MAGNFFPENYKTFPYSEGDLLASHRSDGRYSINKVLRIDKVVLKAGETILIQNQAFEAPEEDYLLIISMSYGDDEFDSLEAAKLAADKGVWTIKMGHVPNRAPGAANGQTLIGHHPVKEGELEGYNQWKNAFIKGEAGVF
;
A
#
# COMPACT_ATOMS: atom_id res chain seq x y z
N MET A 1 -12.97 -20.32 6.86
CA MET A 1 -12.63 -19.41 7.99
C MET A 1 -11.20 -18.96 7.76
N ALA A 2 -10.86 -17.72 8.03
CA ALA A 2 -9.45 -17.30 7.97
C ALA A 2 -8.65 -18.07 9.04
N GLY A 3 -7.41 -18.44 8.76
CA GLY A 3 -6.49 -18.96 9.77
C GLY A 3 -6.15 -17.88 10.81
N ASN A 4 -5.38 -18.24 11.82
CA ASN A 4 -4.89 -17.35 12.88
C ASN A 4 -3.39 -17.03 12.75
N PHE A 5 -2.79 -17.35 11.60
CA PHE A 5 -1.36 -17.12 11.35
C PHE A 5 -1.02 -15.63 11.21
N PHE A 6 -1.80 -14.88 10.42
CA PHE A 6 -1.65 -13.44 10.29
C PHE A 6 -2.56 -12.70 11.28
N PRO A 7 -2.06 -11.63 11.92
CA PRO A 7 -2.88 -10.75 12.76
C PRO A 7 -4.08 -10.16 12.01
N GLU A 8 -5.19 -9.90 12.70
CA GLU A 8 -6.43 -9.42 12.07
C GLU A 8 -6.28 -8.05 11.39
N ASN A 9 -5.39 -7.20 11.92
CA ASN A 9 -5.08 -5.91 11.31
C ASN A 9 -4.29 -6.03 9.98
N TYR A 10 -3.86 -7.23 9.57
CA TYR A 10 -3.29 -7.49 8.24
C TYR A 10 -4.37 -7.85 7.22
N LYS A 11 -5.57 -8.20 7.69
CA LYS A 11 -6.69 -8.67 6.87
C LYS A 11 -7.70 -7.57 6.55
N THR A 12 -7.53 -6.40 7.16
CA THR A 12 -8.40 -5.24 7.02
C THR A 12 -7.59 -4.00 6.63
N PHE A 13 -8.18 -3.16 5.79
CA PHE A 13 -7.58 -1.89 5.37
C PHE A 13 -8.70 -0.84 5.27
N PRO A 14 -8.56 0.34 5.88
CA PRO A 14 -9.67 1.30 6.01
C PRO A 14 -9.91 2.14 4.75
N TYR A 15 -9.07 2.02 3.72
CA TYR A 15 -9.12 2.80 2.49
C TYR A 15 -9.39 1.89 1.28
N SER A 16 -9.75 2.50 0.16
CA SER A 16 -10.07 1.86 -1.11
C SER A 16 -9.07 2.19 -2.21
N GLU A 17 -9.01 1.38 -3.26
CA GLU A 17 -8.24 1.70 -4.47
C GLU A 17 -8.69 3.05 -5.05
N GLY A 18 -7.74 3.92 -5.36
CA GLY A 18 -7.97 5.28 -5.84
C GLY A 18 -8.00 6.34 -4.74
N ASP A 19 -8.08 5.96 -3.46
CA ASP A 19 -8.04 6.93 -2.38
C ASP A 19 -6.70 7.69 -2.34
N LEU A 20 -6.80 9.00 -2.19
CA LEU A 20 -5.69 9.91 -1.97
C LEU A 20 -5.53 10.16 -0.47
N LEU A 21 -4.33 9.93 0.03
CA LEU A 21 -3.99 10.00 1.44
C LEU A 21 -2.90 11.05 1.67
N ALA A 22 -3.07 11.91 2.67
CA ALA A 22 -2.00 12.76 3.16
C ALA A 22 -1.23 12.03 4.27
N SER A 23 0.08 11.87 4.11
CA SER A 23 0.97 11.44 5.19
C SER A 23 1.69 12.64 5.79
N HIS A 24 1.72 12.72 7.12
CA HIS A 24 2.53 13.69 7.85
C HIS A 24 3.96 13.18 8.01
N ARG A 25 4.92 13.93 7.47
CA ARG A 25 6.35 13.58 7.45
C ARG A 25 7.04 14.07 8.72
N SER A 26 8.24 13.56 8.98
CA SER A 26 9.03 13.93 10.18
C SER A 26 9.50 15.37 10.19
N ASP A 27 9.50 16.05 9.04
CA ASP A 27 9.83 17.46 8.89
C ASP A 27 8.63 18.41 9.07
N GLY A 28 7.47 17.88 9.45
CA GLY A 28 6.24 18.65 9.67
C GLY A 28 5.41 18.92 8.41
N ARG A 29 5.85 18.44 7.24
CA ARG A 29 5.15 18.64 5.96
C ARG A 29 4.29 17.45 5.58
N TYR A 30 3.35 17.68 4.69
CA TYR A 30 2.44 16.67 4.16
C TYR A 30 2.87 16.27 2.75
N SER A 31 2.69 14.99 2.41
CA SER A 31 2.80 14.50 1.04
C SER A 31 1.54 13.72 0.66
N ILE A 32 1.19 13.74 -0.62
CA ILE A 32 0.02 13.03 -1.16
C ILE A 32 0.46 11.65 -1.64
N ASN A 33 -0.18 10.62 -1.13
CA ASN A 33 -0.01 9.22 -1.52
C ASN A 33 -1.31 8.73 -2.15
N LYS A 34 -1.24 7.66 -2.94
CA LYS A 34 -2.44 7.06 -3.54
C LYS A 34 -2.44 5.55 -3.37
N VAL A 35 -3.57 5.00 -2.97
CA VAL A 35 -3.82 3.56 -2.94
C VAL A 35 -4.03 3.09 -4.37
N LEU A 36 -3.13 2.25 -4.89
CA LEU A 36 -3.19 1.76 -6.26
C LEU A 36 -3.87 0.40 -6.37
N ARG A 37 -3.57 -0.50 -5.44
CA ARG A 37 -4.12 -1.86 -5.42
C ARG A 37 -4.21 -2.38 -4.01
N ILE A 38 -5.30 -3.07 -3.70
CA ILE A 38 -5.45 -3.85 -2.47
C ILE A 38 -5.53 -5.31 -2.90
N ASP A 39 -4.44 -6.05 -2.73
CA ASP A 39 -4.34 -7.44 -3.15
C ASP A 39 -4.49 -8.39 -1.97
N LYS A 40 -5.38 -9.38 -2.10
CA LYS A 40 -5.57 -10.42 -1.09
C LYS A 40 -4.66 -11.59 -1.44
N VAL A 41 -3.61 -11.78 -0.65
CA VAL A 41 -2.71 -12.93 -0.80
C VAL A 41 -3.10 -14.01 0.17
N VAL A 42 -3.53 -15.15 -0.37
CA VAL A 42 -3.81 -16.38 0.39
C VAL A 42 -2.57 -17.26 0.35
N LEU A 43 -2.12 -17.72 1.51
CA LEU A 43 -1.06 -18.71 1.66
C LEU A 43 -1.67 -20.01 2.14
N LYS A 44 -1.29 -21.12 1.52
CA LYS A 44 -1.59 -22.47 1.99
C LYS A 44 -0.55 -22.92 3.02
N ALA A 45 -0.89 -23.95 3.79
CA ALA A 45 0.06 -24.59 4.70
C ALA A 45 1.34 -25.02 3.95
N GLY A 46 2.50 -24.64 4.48
CA GLY A 46 3.82 -24.88 3.89
C GLY A 46 4.27 -23.87 2.83
N GLU A 47 3.42 -22.93 2.40
CA GLU A 47 3.84 -21.84 1.52
C GLU A 47 4.60 -20.77 2.30
N THR A 48 5.58 -20.13 1.64
CA THR A 48 6.44 -19.12 2.25
C THR A 48 6.18 -17.74 1.66
N ILE A 49 6.19 -16.72 2.51
CA ILE A 49 6.16 -15.30 2.11
C ILE A 49 7.40 -14.57 2.63
N LEU A 50 7.90 -13.61 1.85
CA LEU A 50 8.96 -12.70 2.26
C LEU A 50 8.36 -11.40 2.83
N ILE A 51 8.58 -11.12 4.10
CA ILE A 51 8.18 -9.88 4.77
C ILE A 51 9.44 -9.25 5.36
N GLN A 52 9.75 -8.02 4.98
CA GLN A 52 10.96 -7.30 5.43
C GLN A 52 12.26 -8.12 5.26
N ASN A 53 12.38 -8.80 4.12
CA ASN A 53 13.48 -9.73 3.79
C ASN A 53 13.61 -10.96 4.71
N GLN A 54 12.59 -11.26 5.52
CA GLN A 54 12.51 -12.46 6.32
C GLN A 54 11.46 -13.41 5.72
N ALA A 55 11.81 -14.69 5.64
CA ALA A 55 10.92 -15.74 5.17
C ALA A 55 10.01 -16.24 6.31
N PHE A 56 8.71 -16.28 6.05
CA PHE A 56 7.70 -16.81 6.97
C PHE A 56 6.95 -17.93 6.26
N GLU A 57 7.02 -19.14 6.81
CA GLU A 57 6.24 -20.29 6.34
C GLU A 57 4.87 -20.30 7.04
N ALA A 58 3.79 -20.44 6.26
CA ALA A 58 2.45 -20.50 6.79
C ALA A 58 2.17 -21.90 7.39
N PRO A 59 1.83 -22.02 8.69
CA PRO A 59 1.53 -23.30 9.32
C PRO A 59 0.13 -23.82 8.95
N GLU A 60 -0.75 -22.93 8.49
CA GLU A 60 -2.13 -23.20 8.08
C GLU A 60 -2.53 -22.28 6.93
N GLU A 61 -3.66 -22.56 6.28
CA GLU A 61 -4.19 -21.63 5.28
C GLU A 61 -4.62 -20.33 5.94
N ASP A 62 -4.06 -19.22 5.50
CA ASP A 62 -4.45 -17.89 5.94
C ASP A 62 -4.20 -16.84 4.85
N TYR A 63 -4.55 -15.58 5.10
CA TYR A 63 -4.33 -14.50 4.16
C TYR A 63 -3.91 -13.19 4.82
N LEU A 64 -3.32 -12.33 4.02
CA LEU A 64 -3.06 -10.92 4.34
C LEU A 64 -3.40 -10.04 3.14
N LEU A 65 -3.66 -8.76 3.42
CA LEU A 65 -3.77 -7.73 2.41
C LEU A 65 -2.40 -7.10 2.16
N ILE A 66 -2.03 -7.02 0.89
CA ILE A 66 -0.88 -6.27 0.41
C ILE A 66 -1.38 -5.02 -0.31
N ILE A 67 -0.92 -3.87 0.16
CA ILE A 67 -1.33 -2.57 -0.32
C ILE A 67 -0.24 -2.01 -1.22
N SER A 68 -0.55 -1.89 -2.50
CA SER A 68 0.26 -1.14 -3.45
C SER A 68 -0.03 0.34 -3.27
N MET A 69 0.97 1.09 -2.81
CA MET A 69 0.89 2.55 -2.67
C MET A 69 1.80 3.23 -3.69
N SER A 70 1.38 4.39 -4.19
CA SER A 70 2.30 5.38 -4.74
C SER A 70 2.51 6.52 -3.75
N TYR A 71 3.70 7.11 -3.79
CA TYR A 71 4.10 8.20 -2.90
C TYR A 71 4.45 9.44 -3.71
N GLY A 72 3.91 10.57 -3.29
CA GLY A 72 4.16 11.86 -3.91
C GLY A 72 5.54 12.44 -3.58
N ASP A 73 6.05 13.26 -4.48
CA ASP A 73 7.26 14.06 -4.28
C ASP A 73 6.97 15.44 -3.69
N ASP A 74 5.78 15.98 -3.97
CA ASP A 74 5.38 17.31 -3.51
C ASP A 74 5.16 17.36 -1.99
N GLU A 75 5.54 18.48 -1.42
CA GLU A 75 5.51 18.74 0.01
C GLU A 75 4.63 19.97 0.29
N PHE A 76 3.68 19.80 1.21
CA PHE A 76 2.69 20.82 1.56
C PHE A 76 2.83 21.21 3.02
N ASP A 77 2.77 22.51 3.31
CA ASP A 77 2.92 23.02 4.68
C ASP A 77 1.69 22.76 5.57
N SER A 78 0.56 22.36 4.97
CA SER A 78 -0.66 22.01 5.71
C SER A 78 -1.48 20.93 5.02
N LEU A 79 -2.37 20.31 5.79
CA LEU A 79 -3.33 19.33 5.28
C LEU A 79 -4.30 19.98 4.27
N GLU A 80 -4.69 21.23 4.49
CA GLU A 80 -5.57 21.98 3.60
C GLU A 80 -4.92 22.23 2.24
N ALA A 81 -3.62 22.55 2.23
CA ALA A 81 -2.86 22.71 0.99
C ALA A 81 -2.77 21.39 0.21
N ALA A 82 -2.52 20.27 0.90
CA ALA A 82 -2.51 18.94 0.30
C ALA A 82 -3.90 18.55 -0.27
N LYS A 83 -4.98 18.83 0.46
CA LYS A 83 -6.36 18.63 -0.02
C LYS A 83 -6.64 19.42 -1.29
N LEU A 84 -6.30 20.71 -1.29
CA LEU A 84 -6.51 21.57 -2.47
C LEU A 84 -5.72 21.09 -3.70
N ALA A 85 -4.51 20.58 -3.49
CA ALA A 85 -3.68 20.02 -4.55
C ALA A 85 -4.26 18.70 -5.10
N ALA A 86 -4.73 17.82 -4.21
CA ALA A 86 -5.44 16.59 -4.55
C ALA A 86 -6.71 16.88 -5.35
N ASP A 87 -7.54 17.83 -4.92
CA ASP A 87 -8.78 18.22 -5.62
C ASP A 87 -8.49 18.75 -7.03
N LYS A 88 -7.36 19.44 -7.22
CA LYS A 88 -6.96 20.01 -8.51
C LYS A 88 -6.25 19.03 -9.44
N GLY A 89 -5.91 17.82 -8.99
CA GLY A 89 -5.10 16.92 -9.81
C GLY A 89 -3.62 17.30 -9.89
N VAL A 90 -3.13 18.17 -8.99
CA VAL A 90 -1.78 18.76 -9.08
C VAL A 90 -0.90 18.18 -7.98
N TRP A 91 -0.40 16.96 -8.21
CA TRP A 91 0.68 16.37 -7.43
C TRP A 91 1.52 15.44 -8.30
N THR A 92 2.78 15.29 -7.91
CA THR A 92 3.80 14.53 -8.64
C THR A 92 4.08 13.23 -7.91
N ILE A 93 4.04 12.11 -8.61
CA ILE A 93 4.38 10.80 -8.05
C ILE A 93 5.91 10.65 -8.08
N LYS A 94 6.53 10.38 -6.92
CA LYS A 94 7.95 10.04 -6.78
C LYS A 94 8.20 8.55 -6.95
N MET A 95 7.35 7.74 -6.32
CA MET A 95 7.43 6.28 -6.34
C MET A 95 6.08 5.72 -6.78
N GLY A 96 6.08 5.01 -7.90
CA GLY A 96 4.86 4.45 -8.50
C GLY A 96 4.36 3.17 -7.86
N HIS A 97 5.14 2.50 -7.01
CA HIS A 97 4.70 1.29 -6.31
C HIS A 97 5.60 1.00 -5.10
N VAL A 98 5.00 0.78 -3.94
CA VAL A 98 5.60 0.12 -2.78
C VAL A 98 4.60 -0.88 -2.21
N PRO A 99 4.96 -2.17 -2.07
CA PRO A 99 4.09 -3.21 -1.52
C PRO A 99 4.19 -3.21 0.01
N ASN A 100 3.17 -2.69 0.68
CA ASN A 100 3.13 -2.61 2.15
C ASN A 100 2.12 -3.59 2.73
N ARG A 101 2.38 -4.08 3.94
CA ARG A 101 1.31 -4.69 4.76
C ARG A 101 0.27 -3.63 5.15
N ALA A 102 -0.99 -4.05 5.29
CA ALA A 102 -2.10 -3.15 5.64
C ALA A 102 -1.85 -2.19 6.84
N PRO A 103 -1.32 -2.62 8.01
CA PRO A 103 -1.10 -1.70 9.11
C PRO A 103 -0.02 -0.66 8.81
N GLY A 104 1.03 -1.03 8.07
CA GLY A 104 2.08 -0.10 7.64
C GLY A 104 1.58 0.91 6.62
N ALA A 105 0.76 0.48 5.68
CA ALA A 105 0.16 1.33 4.66
C ALA A 105 -0.81 2.37 5.25
N ALA A 106 -1.54 2.02 6.32
CA ALA A 106 -2.52 2.90 6.95
C ALA A 106 -1.91 3.88 7.95
N ASN A 107 -0.73 3.58 8.49
CA ASN A 107 -0.14 4.35 9.58
C ASN A 107 0.15 5.81 9.17
N GLY A 108 -0.33 6.77 9.98
CA GLY A 108 -0.08 8.19 9.77
C GLY A 108 -0.76 8.80 8.52
N GLN A 109 -1.69 8.09 7.90
CA GLN A 109 -2.42 8.55 6.72
C GLN A 109 -3.74 9.24 7.10
N THR A 110 -4.10 10.27 6.34
CA THR A 110 -5.41 10.92 6.41
C THR A 110 -6.05 10.93 5.02
N LEU A 111 -7.29 10.45 4.90
CA LEU A 111 -8.02 10.50 3.63
C LEU A 111 -8.26 11.96 3.23
N ILE A 112 -7.84 12.34 2.02
CA ILE A 112 -7.97 13.72 1.51
C ILE A 112 -8.71 13.81 0.18
N GLY A 113 -8.95 12.70 -0.51
CA GLY A 113 -9.67 12.70 -1.78
C GLY A 113 -9.70 11.32 -2.42
N HIS A 114 -10.18 11.27 -3.67
CA HIS A 114 -10.23 10.05 -4.45
C HIS A 114 -9.97 10.37 -5.92
N HIS A 115 -9.06 9.62 -6.54
CA HIS A 115 -8.82 9.65 -7.97
C HIS A 115 -8.75 8.22 -8.50
N PRO A 116 -9.58 7.81 -9.47
CA PRO A 116 -9.54 6.45 -10.02
C PRO A 116 -8.13 6.05 -10.45
N VAL A 117 -7.78 4.78 -10.20
CA VAL A 117 -6.50 4.19 -10.62
C VAL A 117 -6.56 3.95 -12.12
N LYS A 118 -5.56 4.45 -12.85
CA LYS A 118 -5.37 4.23 -14.28
C LYS A 118 -4.47 3.02 -14.48
N GLU A 119 -4.66 2.31 -15.59
CA GLU A 119 -3.88 1.11 -15.92
C GLU A 119 -2.36 1.38 -15.92
N GLY A 120 -1.92 2.52 -16.45
CA GLY A 120 -0.51 2.91 -16.45
C GLY A 120 0.09 3.13 -15.05
N GLU A 121 -0.73 3.41 -14.02
CA GLU A 121 -0.25 3.53 -12.63
C GLU A 121 0.05 2.16 -12.00
N LEU A 122 -0.42 1.06 -12.60
CA LEU A 122 -0.24 -0.29 -12.08
C LEU A 122 1.02 -0.99 -12.62
N GLU A 123 1.84 -0.32 -13.44
CA GLU A 123 3.04 -0.93 -14.02
C GLU A 123 3.96 -1.52 -12.94
N GLY A 124 4.30 -0.72 -11.93
CA GLY A 124 5.16 -1.16 -10.82
C GLY A 124 4.54 -2.29 -9.99
N TYR A 125 3.22 -2.24 -9.77
CA TYR A 125 2.48 -3.32 -9.10
C TYR A 125 2.54 -4.63 -9.91
N ASN A 126 2.33 -4.56 -11.22
CA ASN A 126 2.34 -5.73 -12.09
C ASN A 126 3.74 -6.37 -12.15
N GLN A 127 4.80 -5.55 -12.21
CA GLN A 127 6.18 -6.03 -12.11
C GLN A 127 6.43 -6.74 -10.77
N TRP A 128 6.06 -6.12 -9.66
CA TRP A 128 6.18 -6.72 -8.34
C TRP A 128 5.38 -8.02 -8.22
N LYS A 129 4.11 -8.04 -8.67
CA LYS A 129 3.24 -9.22 -8.56
C LYS A 129 3.83 -10.42 -9.28
N ASN A 130 4.42 -10.22 -10.45
CA ASN A 130 5.09 -11.26 -11.21
C ASN A 130 6.32 -11.83 -10.48
N ALA A 131 7.11 -10.96 -9.83
CA ALA A 131 8.26 -11.39 -9.02
C ALA A 131 7.80 -12.07 -7.71
N PHE A 132 6.75 -11.55 -7.08
CA PHE A 132 6.17 -12.08 -5.84
C PHE A 132 5.67 -13.51 -6.02
N ILE A 133 4.94 -13.80 -7.12
CA ILE A 133 4.46 -15.16 -7.44
C ILE A 133 5.62 -16.14 -7.62
N LYS A 134 6.80 -15.68 -8.06
CA LYS A 134 8.01 -16.50 -8.20
C LYS A 134 8.81 -16.63 -6.90
N GLY A 135 8.41 -15.96 -5.82
CA GLY A 135 9.16 -15.89 -4.57
C GLY A 135 10.39 -14.98 -4.63
N GLU A 136 10.50 -14.12 -5.65
CA GLU A 136 11.65 -13.23 -5.90
C GLU A 136 11.48 -11.84 -5.27
N ALA A 137 10.26 -11.50 -4.84
CA ALA A 137 9.93 -10.22 -4.21
C ALA A 137 9.16 -10.42 -2.90
N GLY A 138 9.36 -9.48 -1.97
CA GLY A 138 8.69 -9.47 -0.67
C GLY A 138 7.78 -8.27 -0.47
N VAL A 139 7.33 -8.12 0.78
CA VAL A 139 6.46 -7.05 1.26
C VAL A 139 7.15 -6.28 2.39
N PHE A 140 6.89 -4.98 2.51
CA PHE A 140 7.41 -4.12 3.57
C PHE A 140 6.54 -4.10 4.83
#